data_AF-A0A972GJ74-F1
#
_entry.id   AF-A0A972GJ74-F1
#
_cell.length_a   1.000
_cell.length_b   1.000
_cell.length_c   1.000
_cell.angle_alpha   90.00
_cell.angle_beta   90.00
_cell.angle_gamma   90.00
#
_symmetry.space_group_name_H-M   'P 1'
#
loop_
_entity.id
_entity.type
_entity.pdbx_description
1 polymer ?
#
loop_
_entity_poly.entity_id
_entity_poly.type
_entity_poly.pdbx_seq_one_letter_code
_entity_poly.pdbx_strand_id
1 'polypeptide(L)'
;MQSTNIRRIAHRATTTRSILDWCAMFGVLVGCYFWASLFIDLYQPSNVVRWGMILAISFLFSLVLPTLLSLLVPTTPASQLLQKTRWGTVGFWFTVAVALFILYVAWQLTWSWQAAQPHVADTGIVYHMTLVWMALLVFVPGLAFVQMPTEKMVKEFQQAQAVRRLELSYQHDLLLAKEAYGRALAILRTGLVRRSNSANIWPGCFRPST
;
A
#
# COMPACT_ATOMS: atom_id res chain seq x y z
N MET A 1 29.49 17.18 12.76
CA MET A 1 28.76 16.30 13.69
C MET A 1 27.50 15.66 13.11
N GLN A 2 26.85 16.24 12.09
CA GLN A 2 25.61 15.67 11.49
C GLN A 2 25.85 14.38 10.68
N SER A 3 27.03 14.22 10.05
CA SER A 3 27.36 13.08 9.17
C SER A 3 27.59 11.75 9.90
N THR A 4 28.03 11.79 11.17
CA THR A 4 28.28 10.57 11.98
C THR A 4 26.99 9.96 12.51
N ASN A 5 25.98 10.80 12.81
CA ASN A 5 24.64 10.33 13.20
C ASN A 5 23.92 9.64 12.05
N ILE A 6 24.00 10.19 10.83
CA ILE A 6 23.36 9.59 9.64
C ILE A 6 23.92 8.19 9.35
N ARG A 7 25.24 8.00 9.47
CA ARG A 7 25.87 6.67 9.29
C ARG A 7 25.42 5.65 10.32
N ARG A 8 25.28 6.04 11.60
CA ARG A 8 24.80 5.11 12.65
C ARG A 8 23.33 4.74 12.47
N ILE A 9 22.50 5.70 12.04
CA ILE A 9 21.07 5.44 11.75
C ILE A 9 20.94 4.50 10.55
N ALA A 10 21.72 4.73 9.49
CA ALA A 10 21.75 3.86 8.31
C ALA A 10 22.22 2.44 8.63
N HIS A 11 23.28 2.28 9.44
CA HIS A 11 23.76 0.96 9.86
C HIS A 11 22.76 0.22 10.76
N ARG A 12 22.11 0.91 11.70
CA ARG A 12 21.06 0.29 12.52
C ARG A 12 19.88 -0.15 11.67
N ALA A 13 19.50 0.64 10.66
CA ALA A 13 18.42 0.27 9.74
C ALA A 13 18.74 -0.98 8.90
N THR A 14 20.00 -1.17 8.48
CA THR A 14 20.40 -2.38 7.73
C THR A 14 20.50 -3.62 8.63
N THR A 15 21.03 -3.49 9.85
CA THR A 15 21.12 -4.61 10.80
C THR A 15 19.74 -5.07 11.27
N THR A 16 18.83 -4.14 11.60
CA THR A 16 17.44 -4.47 11.98
C THR A 16 16.68 -5.14 10.83
N ARG A 17 16.89 -4.69 9.59
CA ARG A 17 16.32 -5.34 8.39
C ARG A 17 16.82 -6.78 8.24
N SER A 18 18.11 -7.03 8.45
CA SER A 18 18.68 -8.38 8.33
C SER A 18 18.10 -9.37 9.36
N ILE A 19 17.91 -8.94 10.61
CA ILE A 19 17.32 -9.79 11.65
C ILE A 19 15.85 -10.08 11.36
N LEU A 20 15.10 -9.07 10.90
CA LEU A 20 13.69 -9.23 10.54
C LEU A 20 13.52 -10.19 9.35
N ASP A 21 14.43 -10.17 8.39
CA ASP A 21 14.42 -11.05 7.22
C ASP A 21 14.64 -12.52 7.63
N TRP A 22 15.57 -12.77 8.56
CA TRP A 22 15.76 -14.09 9.15
C TRP A 22 14.54 -14.58 9.93
N CYS A 23 13.91 -13.71 10.72
CA CYS A 23 12.67 -14.04 11.42
C CYS A 23 11.52 -14.34 10.45
N ALA A 24 11.41 -13.60 9.35
CA ALA A 24 10.41 -13.84 8.32
C ALA A 24 10.64 -15.18 7.62
N MET A 25 11.89 -15.48 7.25
CA MET A 25 12.26 -16.75 6.61
C MET A 25 12.02 -17.94 7.54
N PHE A 26 12.36 -17.82 8.83
CA PHE A 26 12.05 -18.83 9.83
C PHE A 26 10.53 -19.02 9.99
N GLY A 27 9.75 -17.93 10.02
CA GLY A 27 8.28 -17.98 10.09
C GLY A 27 7.66 -18.70 8.90
N VAL A 28 8.16 -18.46 7.68
CA VAL A 28 7.70 -19.18 6.47
C VAL A 28 8.06 -20.66 6.52
N LEU A 29 9.26 -21.02 6.99
CA LEU A 29 9.66 -22.43 7.10
C LEU A 29 8.80 -23.19 8.12
N VAL A 30 8.56 -22.58 9.30
CA VAL A 30 7.69 -23.16 10.33
C VAL A 30 6.25 -23.26 9.83
N GLY A 31 5.74 -22.23 9.14
CA GLY A 31 4.42 -22.25 8.51
C GLY A 31 4.29 -23.34 7.45
N CYS A 32 5.27 -23.45 6.55
CA CYS A 32 5.29 -24.48 5.52
C CYS A 32 5.29 -25.89 6.12
N TYR A 33 6.09 -26.11 7.18
CA TYR A 33 6.10 -27.39 7.90
C TYR A 33 4.73 -27.70 8.54
N PHE A 34 4.12 -26.72 9.21
CA PHE A 34 2.80 -26.89 9.82
C PHE A 34 1.73 -27.25 8.79
N TRP A 35 1.62 -26.46 7.71
CA TRP A 35 0.63 -26.72 6.66
C TRP A 35 0.91 -28.04 5.94
N ALA A 36 2.18 -28.42 5.77
CA ALA A 36 2.54 -29.73 5.22
C ALA A 36 2.06 -30.87 6.11
N SER A 37 2.30 -30.82 7.42
CA SER A 37 1.80 -31.85 8.35
C SER A 37 0.28 -31.98 8.27
N LEU A 38 -0.44 -30.86 8.30
CA LEU A 38 -1.90 -30.84 8.21
C LEU A 38 -2.40 -31.50 6.91
N PHE A 39 -1.82 -31.14 5.77
CA PHE A 39 -2.25 -31.68 4.47
C PHE A 39 -1.80 -33.13 4.23
N ILE A 40 -0.69 -33.56 4.82
CA ILE A 40 -0.27 -34.97 4.79
C ILE A 40 -1.32 -35.83 5.51
N ASP A 41 -1.75 -35.42 6.70
CA ASP A 41 -2.76 -36.14 7.48
C ASP A 41 -4.13 -36.14 6.76
N LEU A 42 -4.49 -35.03 6.13
CA LEU A 42 -5.79 -34.87 5.47
C LEU A 42 -5.89 -35.66 4.15
N TYR A 43 -4.83 -35.65 3.32
CA TYR A 43 -4.87 -36.23 1.98
C TYR A 43 -4.26 -37.63 1.87
N GLN A 44 -3.49 -38.07 2.88
CA GLN A 44 -2.80 -39.36 2.95
C GLN A 44 -2.09 -39.70 1.61
N PRO A 45 -0.89 -39.16 1.36
CA PRO A 45 -0.26 -39.23 0.05
C PRO A 45 0.11 -40.67 -0.33
N SER A 46 -0.63 -41.24 -1.28
CA SER A 46 -0.38 -42.58 -1.82
C SER A 46 0.67 -42.61 -2.93
N ASN A 47 0.87 -41.49 -3.65
CA ASN A 47 1.71 -41.41 -4.84
C ASN A 47 2.60 -40.15 -4.80
N VAL A 48 3.73 -40.18 -5.53
CA VAL A 48 4.69 -39.05 -5.61
C VAL A 48 4.05 -37.76 -6.12
N VAL A 49 3.08 -37.85 -7.04
CA VAL A 49 2.34 -36.66 -7.53
C VAL A 49 1.55 -35.98 -6.40
N ARG A 50 0.92 -36.76 -5.52
CA ARG A 50 0.21 -36.21 -4.35
C ARG A 50 1.17 -35.52 -3.38
N TRP A 51 2.36 -36.08 -3.17
CA TRP A 51 3.42 -35.42 -2.39
C TRP A 51 3.79 -34.05 -2.96
N GLY A 52 3.99 -33.97 -4.28
CA GLY A 52 4.28 -32.69 -4.95
C GLY A 52 3.16 -31.67 -4.77
N MET A 53 1.90 -32.08 -4.92
CA MET A 53 0.74 -31.20 -4.72
C MET A 53 0.60 -30.71 -3.27
N ILE A 54 0.84 -31.59 -2.30
CA ILE A 54 0.78 -31.23 -0.87
C ILE A 54 1.85 -30.19 -0.55
N LEU A 55 3.10 -30.42 -0.95
CA LEU A 55 4.18 -29.44 -0.71
C LEU A 55 3.89 -28.09 -1.38
N ALA A 56 3.35 -28.11 -2.60
CA ALA A 56 2.96 -26.89 -3.31
C ALA A 56 1.85 -26.13 -2.58
N ILE A 57 0.78 -26.81 -2.16
CA ILE A 57 -0.33 -26.14 -1.47
C ILE A 57 0.06 -25.67 -0.07
N SER A 58 0.92 -26.39 0.64
CA SER A 58 1.49 -25.97 1.93
C SER A 58 2.31 -24.69 1.80
N PHE A 59 3.17 -24.64 0.79
CA PHE A 59 3.98 -23.45 0.50
C PHE A 59 3.10 -22.26 0.12
N LEU A 60 2.10 -22.48 -0.72
CA LEU A 60 1.11 -21.46 -1.09
C LEU A 60 0.35 -20.96 0.15
N PHE A 61 -0.16 -21.83 1.01
CA PHE A 61 -0.85 -21.40 2.24
C PHE A 61 0.09 -20.62 3.17
N SER A 62 1.34 -21.06 3.31
CA SER A 62 2.32 -20.37 4.14
C SER A 62 2.66 -18.96 3.67
N LEU A 63 2.47 -18.65 2.38
CA LEU A 63 2.74 -17.31 1.82
C LEU A 63 1.46 -16.49 1.64
N VAL A 64 0.41 -17.10 1.10
CA VAL A 64 -0.84 -16.43 0.71
C VAL A 64 -1.57 -15.88 1.94
N LEU A 65 -1.62 -16.62 3.05
CA LEU A 65 -2.29 -16.15 4.26
C LEU A 65 -1.61 -14.90 4.86
N PRO A 66 -0.29 -14.91 5.13
CA PRO A 66 0.41 -13.72 5.61
C PRO A 66 0.34 -12.52 4.65
N THR A 67 0.45 -12.76 3.34
CA THR A 67 0.43 -11.69 2.33
C THR A 67 -0.94 -11.06 2.15
N LEU A 68 -2.02 -11.85 2.19
CA LEU A 68 -3.40 -11.33 2.19
C LEU A 68 -3.66 -10.49 3.45
N LEU A 69 -3.18 -10.94 4.61
CA LEU A 69 -3.32 -10.18 5.86
C LEU A 69 -2.53 -8.87 5.81
N SER A 70 -1.33 -8.88 5.22
CA SER A 70 -0.54 -7.68 4.97
C SER A 70 -1.25 -6.67 4.05
N LEU A 71 -2.09 -7.15 3.12
CA LEU A 71 -2.88 -6.28 2.24
C LEU A 71 -4.09 -5.68 2.97
N LEU A 72 -4.63 -6.42 3.95
CA LEU A 72 -5.80 -6.04 4.73
C LEU A 72 -5.48 -5.03 5.84
N VAL A 73 -4.29 -5.12 6.45
CA VAL A 73 -3.86 -4.21 7.52
C VAL A 73 -2.95 -3.12 6.97
N PRO A 74 -3.45 -1.89 6.72
CA PRO A 74 -2.65 -0.81 6.19
C PRO A 74 -1.77 -0.18 7.28
N THR A 75 -0.65 -0.82 7.64
CA THR A 75 0.27 -0.24 8.63
C THR A 75 1.26 0.77 8.01
N THR A 76 1.34 0.84 6.67
CA THR A 76 2.19 1.83 6.00
C THR A 76 1.40 3.07 5.53
N PRO A 77 1.98 4.29 5.62
CA PRO A 77 1.29 5.52 5.19
C PRO A 77 0.98 5.53 3.68
N ALA A 78 1.80 4.85 2.89
CA ALA A 78 1.60 4.63 1.46
C ALA A 78 0.34 3.79 1.15
N SER A 79 0.19 2.64 1.83
CA SER A 79 -0.98 1.78 1.67
C SER A 79 -2.27 2.45 2.15
N GLN A 80 -2.19 3.30 3.19
CA GLN A 80 -3.35 4.07 3.68
C GLN A 80 -3.85 5.10 2.65
N LEU A 81 -2.94 5.78 1.94
CA LEU A 81 -3.33 6.73 0.89
C LEU A 81 -3.93 6.02 -0.33
N LEU A 82 -3.34 4.91 -0.75
CA LEU A 82 -3.85 4.07 -1.85
C LEU A 82 -5.22 3.47 -1.52
N GLN A 83 -5.41 3.03 -0.27
CA GLN A 83 -6.71 2.56 0.20
C GLN A 83 -7.75 3.68 0.17
N LYS A 84 -7.47 4.87 0.72
CA LYS A 84 -8.44 5.99 0.70
C LYS A 84 -8.98 6.31 -0.70
N THR A 85 -8.15 6.19 -1.74
CA THR A 85 -8.61 6.38 -3.13
C THR A 85 -9.34 5.14 -3.69
N ARG A 86 -8.97 3.92 -3.28
CA ARG A 86 -9.55 2.66 -3.77
C ARG A 86 -10.82 2.20 -3.05
N TRP A 87 -11.22 2.81 -1.94
CA TRP A 87 -12.44 2.41 -1.22
C TRP A 87 -13.73 2.57 -2.03
N GLY A 88 -13.71 3.42 -3.07
CA GLY A 88 -14.80 3.55 -4.04
C GLY A 88 -14.82 2.48 -5.14
N THR A 89 -13.83 1.59 -5.21
CA THR A 89 -13.74 0.56 -6.25
C THR A 89 -14.31 -0.77 -5.76
N VAL A 90 -15.32 -1.31 -6.46
CA VAL A 90 -15.99 -2.59 -6.11
C VAL A 90 -15.00 -3.76 -6.01
N GLY A 91 -13.95 -3.77 -6.85
CA GLY A 91 -12.91 -4.81 -6.82
C GLY A 91 -12.11 -4.88 -5.52
N PHE A 92 -12.00 -3.77 -4.77
CA PHE A 92 -11.36 -3.78 -3.46
C PHE A 92 -12.17 -4.61 -2.46
N TRP A 93 -13.50 -4.41 -2.42
CA TRP A 93 -14.40 -5.17 -1.55
C TRP A 93 -14.44 -6.66 -1.88
N PHE A 94 -14.37 -7.02 -3.17
CA PHE A 94 -14.24 -8.42 -3.58
C PHE A 94 -12.95 -9.06 -3.05
N THR A 95 -11.83 -8.34 -3.13
CA THR A 95 -10.54 -8.82 -2.61
C THR A 95 -10.59 -9.02 -1.10
N VAL A 96 -11.22 -8.09 -0.37
CA VAL A 96 -11.44 -8.21 1.08
C VAL A 96 -12.31 -9.42 1.42
N ALA A 97 -13.40 -9.65 0.69
CA ALA A 97 -14.27 -10.80 0.89
C ALA A 97 -13.52 -12.13 0.67
N VAL A 98 -12.72 -12.23 -0.39
CA VAL A 98 -11.89 -13.42 -0.66
C VAL A 98 -10.84 -13.62 0.44
N ALA A 99 -10.21 -12.56 0.92
CA ALA A 99 -9.24 -12.63 2.01
C ALA A 99 -9.88 -13.16 3.32
N LEU A 100 -11.05 -12.63 3.68
CA LEU A 100 -11.79 -13.10 4.86
C LEU A 100 -12.25 -14.56 4.71
N PHE A 101 -12.68 -14.96 3.51
CA PHE A 101 -13.07 -16.33 3.23
C PHE A 101 -11.89 -17.31 3.39
N ILE A 102 -10.71 -16.97 2.85
CA ILE A 102 -9.51 -17.80 3.01
C ILE A 102 -9.09 -17.88 4.48
N LEU A 103 -9.18 -16.79 5.23
CA LEU A 103 -8.89 -16.78 6.67
C LEU A 103 -9.86 -17.69 7.44
N TYR A 104 -11.14 -17.69 7.08
CA TYR A 104 -12.14 -18.59 7.64
C TYR A 104 -11.83 -20.06 7.34
N VAL A 105 -11.44 -20.38 6.11
CA VAL A 105 -11.04 -21.75 5.72
C VAL A 105 -9.79 -22.19 6.51
N ALA A 106 -8.81 -21.31 6.66
CA ALA A 106 -7.60 -21.58 7.44
C ALA A 106 -7.93 -21.87 8.91
N TRP A 107 -8.83 -21.08 9.51
CA TRP A 107 -9.35 -21.32 10.85
C TRP A 107 -10.00 -22.70 10.96
N GLN A 108 -10.91 -23.04 10.03
CA GLN A 108 -11.62 -24.32 10.03
C GLN A 108 -10.67 -25.51 9.90
N LEU A 109 -9.68 -25.45 9.00
CA LEU A 109 -8.69 -26.51 8.82
C LEU A 109 -7.81 -26.70 10.07
N THR A 110 -7.39 -25.59 10.68
CA THR A 110 -6.56 -25.63 11.89
C THR A 110 -7.35 -26.23 13.05
N TRP A 111 -8.61 -25.79 13.21
CA TRP A 111 -9.48 -26.29 14.27
C TRP A 111 -9.78 -27.79 14.12
N SER A 112 -10.13 -28.23 12.92
CA SER A 112 -10.43 -29.65 12.66
C SER A 112 -9.20 -30.54 12.87
N TRP A 113 -8.02 -30.08 12.45
CA TRP A 113 -6.78 -30.82 12.67
C TRP A 113 -6.43 -30.91 14.17
N GLN A 114 -6.58 -29.82 14.93
CA GLN A 114 -6.36 -29.83 16.38
C GLN A 114 -7.38 -30.71 17.11
N ALA A 115 -8.64 -30.72 16.67
CA ALA A 115 -9.68 -31.58 17.23
C ALA A 115 -9.42 -33.08 16.97
N ALA A 116 -8.68 -33.41 15.90
CA ALA A 116 -8.29 -34.78 15.59
C ALA A 116 -7.08 -35.27 16.43
N GLN A 117 -6.35 -34.38 17.09
CA GLN A 117 -5.20 -34.76 17.93
C GLN A 117 -5.68 -35.21 19.32
N PRO A 118 -5.41 -36.46 19.74
CA PRO A 118 -5.96 -37.01 20.99
C PRO A 118 -5.54 -36.17 22.22
N HIS A 119 -4.27 -35.75 22.25
CA HIS A 119 -3.71 -34.94 23.33
C HIS A 119 -4.37 -33.56 23.49
N VAL A 120 -4.92 -32.99 22.41
CA VAL A 120 -5.54 -31.66 22.43
C VAL A 120 -7.05 -31.79 22.63
N ALA A 121 -7.67 -32.82 22.05
CA ALA A 121 -9.08 -33.13 22.23
C ALA A 121 -9.43 -33.42 23.69
N ASP A 122 -8.60 -34.23 24.38
CA ASP A 122 -8.85 -34.64 25.78
C ASP A 122 -8.76 -33.47 26.78
N THR A 123 -8.03 -32.41 26.43
CA THR A 123 -7.85 -31.24 27.30
C THR A 123 -8.98 -30.22 27.21
N GLY A 124 -9.81 -30.29 26.16
CA GLY A 124 -10.83 -29.26 25.88
C GLY A 124 -10.25 -27.89 25.47
N ILE A 125 -8.94 -27.78 25.23
CA ILE A 125 -8.23 -26.52 24.91
C ILE A 125 -8.16 -26.25 23.39
N VAL A 126 -8.82 -27.07 22.57
CA VAL A 126 -8.79 -27.03 21.09
C VAL A 126 -8.97 -25.61 20.54
N TYR A 127 -9.96 -24.86 21.03
CA TYR A 127 -10.23 -23.49 20.59
C TYR A 127 -9.07 -22.53 20.87
N HIS A 128 -8.51 -22.57 22.07
CA HIS A 128 -7.41 -21.68 22.47
C HIS A 128 -6.14 -22.00 21.69
N MET A 129 -5.83 -23.28 21.49
CA MET A 129 -4.69 -23.69 20.68
C MET A 129 -4.85 -23.26 19.22
N THR A 130 -6.05 -23.39 18.66
CA THR A 130 -6.33 -22.90 17.30
C THR A 130 -6.06 -21.40 17.17
N LEU A 131 -6.48 -20.58 18.15
CA LEU A 131 -6.19 -19.14 18.17
C LEU A 131 -4.69 -18.84 18.23
N VAL A 132 -3.94 -19.57 19.07
CA VAL A 132 -2.49 -19.41 19.21
C VAL A 132 -1.78 -19.74 17.90
N TRP A 133 -2.14 -20.85 17.24
CA TRP A 133 -1.58 -21.23 15.95
C TRP A 133 -1.90 -20.22 14.86
N MET A 134 -3.13 -19.71 14.82
CA MET A 134 -3.49 -18.63 13.88
C MET A 134 -2.69 -17.36 14.15
N ALA A 135 -2.53 -16.95 15.41
CA ALA A 135 -1.70 -15.80 15.78
C ALA A 135 -0.25 -15.95 15.30
N LEU A 136 0.37 -17.10 15.58
CA LEU A 136 1.78 -17.35 15.25
C LEU A 136 2.03 -17.57 13.77
N LEU A 137 1.14 -18.25 13.05
CA LEU A 137 1.36 -18.63 11.65
C LEU A 137 0.79 -17.64 10.63
N VAL A 138 -0.19 -16.83 11.04
CA VAL A 138 -0.89 -15.93 10.12
C VAL A 138 -0.63 -14.48 10.49
N PHE A 139 -0.85 -14.09 11.74
CA PHE A 139 -0.72 -12.69 12.15
C PHE A 139 0.73 -12.22 12.29
N VAL A 140 1.59 -12.98 13.00
CA VAL A 140 3.02 -12.61 13.20
C VAL A 140 3.78 -12.48 11.88
N PRO A 141 3.81 -13.49 10.98
CA PRO A 141 4.47 -13.35 9.69
C PRO A 141 3.78 -12.30 8.83
N GLY A 142 2.44 -12.20 8.87
CA GLY A 142 1.70 -11.16 8.15
C GLY A 142 2.19 -9.76 8.51
N LEU A 143 2.37 -9.47 9.80
CA LEU A 143 2.90 -8.19 10.29
C LEU A 143 4.37 -7.97 9.92
N ALA A 144 5.19 -9.04 9.93
CA ALA A 144 6.59 -8.98 9.52
C ALA A 144 6.73 -8.61 8.03
N PHE A 145 5.89 -9.18 7.16
CA PHE A 145 5.89 -8.87 5.73
C PHE A 145 5.50 -7.42 5.40
N VAL A 146 4.68 -6.76 6.24
CA VAL A 146 4.31 -5.35 6.00
C VAL A 146 5.49 -4.39 6.17
N GLN A 147 6.49 -4.77 6.99
CA GLN A 147 7.64 -3.94 7.34
C GLN A 147 8.76 -3.97 6.27
N MET A 148 8.55 -4.59 5.12
CA MET A 148 9.52 -4.60 4.01
C MET A 148 9.13 -3.62 2.89
N PRO A 149 9.21 -2.28 3.10
CA PRO A 149 9.20 -1.37 1.96
C PRO A 149 10.49 -1.60 1.18
N THR A 150 10.36 -2.08 -0.05
CA THR A 150 11.49 -2.15 -0.99
C THR A 150 12.04 -0.74 -1.18
N GLU A 151 13.36 -0.58 -1.18
CA GLU A 151 13.99 0.73 -1.40
C GLU A 151 13.56 1.37 -2.72
N LYS A 152 13.19 0.54 -3.70
CA LYS A 152 12.58 0.96 -4.96
C LYS A 152 11.24 1.66 -4.75
N MET A 153 10.32 1.09 -3.96
CA MET A 153 9.04 1.74 -3.65
C MET A 153 9.23 3.06 -2.90
N VAL A 154 10.17 3.14 -1.97
CA VAL A 154 10.45 4.42 -1.29
C VAL A 154 10.95 5.48 -2.27
N LYS A 155 11.84 5.10 -3.20
CA LYS A 155 12.33 5.99 -4.25
C LYS A 155 11.20 6.41 -5.20
N GLU A 156 10.32 5.49 -5.58
CA GLU A 156 9.14 5.79 -6.41
C GLU A 156 8.16 6.72 -5.71
N PHE A 157 7.93 6.55 -4.40
CA PHE A 157 7.10 7.48 -3.61
C PHE A 157 7.73 8.87 -3.52
N GLN A 158 9.04 8.96 -3.31
CA GLN A 158 9.75 10.24 -3.30
C GLN A 158 9.67 10.93 -4.67
N GLN A 159 9.81 10.16 -5.75
CA GLN A 159 9.63 10.67 -7.11
C GLN A 159 8.20 11.13 -7.37
N ALA A 160 7.20 10.34 -6.99
CA ALA A 160 5.79 10.70 -7.15
C ALA A 160 5.41 11.96 -6.35
N GLN A 161 5.94 12.10 -5.13
CA GLN A 161 5.75 13.31 -4.33
C GLN A 161 6.46 14.53 -4.94
N ALA A 162 7.66 14.36 -5.49
CA ALA A 162 8.37 15.42 -6.20
C ALA A 162 7.58 15.90 -7.43
N VAL A 163 7.06 14.96 -8.23
CA VAL A 163 6.20 15.27 -9.39
C VAL A 163 4.92 15.98 -8.95
N ARG A 164 4.24 15.50 -7.90
CA ARG A 164 3.02 16.14 -7.38
C ARG A 164 3.28 17.59 -6.93
N ARG A 165 4.43 17.85 -6.29
CA ARG A 165 4.82 19.21 -5.90
C ARG A 165 5.05 20.10 -7.12
N LEU A 166 5.70 19.58 -8.16
CA LEU A 166 5.91 20.29 -9.42
C LEU A 166 4.57 20.61 -10.11
N GLU A 167 3.65 19.66 -10.14
CA GLU A 167 2.33 19.87 -10.75
C GLU A 167 1.54 20.97 -10.03
N LEU A 168 1.58 20.99 -8.70
CA LEU A 168 0.96 22.06 -7.91
C LEU A 168 1.62 23.42 -8.14
N SER A 169 2.96 23.48 -8.28
CA SER A 169 3.62 24.75 -8.62
C SER A 169 3.24 25.23 -10.01
N TYR A 170 3.18 24.35 -11.01
CA TYR A 170 2.73 24.72 -12.37
C TYR A 170 1.29 25.23 -12.38
N GLN A 171 0.38 24.60 -11.62
CA GLN A 171 -0.99 25.10 -11.50
C GLN A 171 -1.04 26.50 -10.86
N HIS A 172 -0.20 26.76 -9.86
CA HIS A 172 -0.11 28.08 -9.24
C HIS A 172 0.43 29.13 -10.23
N ASP A 173 1.47 28.80 -11.00
CA ASP A 173 2.05 29.70 -12.00
C ASP A 173 1.05 30.03 -13.13
N LEU A 174 0.25 29.04 -13.56
CA LEU A 174 -0.82 29.26 -14.52
C LEU A 174 -1.91 30.20 -14.00
N LEU A 175 -2.24 30.14 -12.71
CA LEU A 175 -3.19 31.05 -12.09
C LEU A 175 -2.62 32.47 -12.03
N LEU A 176 -1.36 32.64 -11.61
CA LEU A 176 -0.69 33.94 -11.60
C LEU A 176 -0.59 34.55 -13.01
N ALA A 177 -0.27 33.74 -14.02
CA ALA A 177 -0.23 34.19 -15.41
C ALA A 177 -1.62 34.67 -15.86
N LYS A 178 -2.69 33.92 -15.60
CA LYS A 178 -4.07 34.32 -15.93
C LYS A 178 -4.46 35.63 -15.24
N GLU A 179 -4.09 35.81 -13.98
CA GLU A 179 -4.33 37.07 -13.26
C GLU A 179 -3.56 38.24 -13.88
N ALA A 180 -2.29 38.05 -14.23
CA ALA A 180 -1.47 39.07 -14.88
C ALA A 180 -2.05 39.48 -16.26
N TYR A 181 -2.45 38.51 -17.08
CA TYR A 181 -3.12 38.77 -18.36
C TYR A 181 -4.44 39.51 -18.16
N GLY A 182 -5.25 39.12 -17.17
CA GLY A 182 -6.50 39.81 -16.82
C GLY A 182 -6.27 41.28 -16.45
N ARG A 183 -5.24 41.57 -15.64
CA ARG A 183 -4.86 42.94 -15.26
C ARG A 183 -4.38 43.75 -16.46
N ALA A 184 -3.55 43.19 -17.32
CA ALA A 184 -3.08 43.86 -18.53
C ALA A 184 -4.25 44.25 -19.47
N LEU A 185 -5.20 43.34 -19.65
CA LEU A 185 -6.37 43.55 -20.50
C LEU A 185 -7.31 44.63 -19.92
N ALA A 186 -7.45 44.70 -18.58
CA ALA A 186 -8.18 45.77 -17.90
C ALA A 186 -7.54 47.15 -18.12
N ILE A 187 -6.21 47.25 -18.05
CA ILE A 187 -5.47 48.50 -18.33
C ILE A 187 -5.64 48.91 -19.79
N LEU A 188 -5.54 47.97 -20.74
CA LEU A 188 -5.76 48.26 -22.16
C LEU A 188 -7.19 48.74 -22.42
N ARG A 189 -8.20 48.11 -21.83
CA ARG A 189 -9.60 48.51 -21.97
C ARG A 189 -9.85 49.92 -21.45
N THR A 190 -9.33 50.24 -20.27
CA THR A 190 -9.47 51.60 -19.69
C THR A 190 -8.73 52.64 -20.52
N GLY A 191 -7.55 52.31 -21.06
CA GLY A 191 -6.81 53.15 -22.00
C GLY A 191 -7.56 53.44 -23.30
N LEU A 192 -8.20 52.43 -23.90
CA LEU A 192 -9.02 52.58 -25.11
C LEU A 192 -10.25 53.44 -24.87
N VAL A 193 -10.95 53.26 -23.74
CA VAL A 193 -12.09 54.11 -23.36
C VAL A 193 -11.67 55.56 -23.16
N ARG A 194 -10.54 55.81 -22.49
CA ARG A 194 -9.99 57.17 -22.33
C ARG A 194 -9.66 57.81 -23.68
N ARG A 195 -9.06 57.07 -24.61
CA ARG A 195 -8.74 57.56 -25.96
C ARG A 195 -9.99 57.88 -26.77
N SER A 196 -10.99 57.01 -26.73
CA SER A 196 -12.31 57.24 -27.35
C SER A 196 -12.97 58.51 -26.82
N ASN A 197 -13.00 58.69 -25.49
CA ASN A 197 -13.54 59.91 -24.89
C ASN A 197 -12.73 61.17 -25.28
N SER A 198 -11.40 61.08 -25.38
CA SER A 198 -10.58 62.22 -25.83
C SER A 198 -10.79 62.59 -27.30
N ALA A 199 -11.16 61.64 -28.16
CA ALA A 199 -11.50 61.91 -29.56
C ALA A 199 -12.83 62.68 -29.69
N ASN A 200 -13.77 62.49 -28.76
CA ASN A 200 -15.05 63.22 -28.74
C ASN A 200 -14.95 64.64 -28.13
N ILE A 201 -13.85 64.98 -27.45
CA ILE A 201 -13.66 66.30 -26.82
C ILE A 201 -13.03 67.33 -27.80
N TRP A 202 -12.51 66.88 -28.95
CA TRP A 202 -11.98 67.76 -30.00
C TRP A 202 -12.67 67.58 -31.36
N PRO A 203 -13.93 68.03 -31.54
CA PRO A 203 -14.58 68.00 -32.85
C PRO A 203 -14.16 69.15 -33.80
N GLY A 204 -13.15 69.98 -33.47
CA GLY A 204 -13.02 71.32 -34.10
C GLY A 204 -11.70 71.77 -34.74
N CYS A 205 -10.56 71.06 -34.62
CA CYS A 205 -9.25 71.70 -34.92
C CYS A 205 -8.53 71.33 -36.23
N PHE A 206 -9.15 70.61 -37.16
CA PHE A 206 -8.57 70.43 -38.50
C PHE A 206 -9.55 70.86 -39.60
N ARG A 207 -9.59 72.18 -39.85
CA ARG A 207 -10.09 72.74 -41.11
C ARG A 207 -8.86 73.24 -41.89
N PRO A 208 -8.51 72.63 -43.04
CA PRO A 208 -7.44 73.17 -43.87
C PRO A 208 -7.94 74.45 -44.55
N SER A 209 -7.24 75.56 -44.33
CA SER A 209 -7.49 76.83 -45.01
C SER A 209 -6.96 76.75 -46.45
N THR A 210 -7.88 76.75 -47.41
CA THR A 210 -7.63 77.17 -48.80
C THR A 210 -7.92 78.64 -48.94
#